data_AF-A0A849ZVM4-F1
#
_entry.id   AF-A0A849ZVM4-F1
#
_cell.length_a   1.000
_cell.length_b   1.000
_cell.length_c   1.000
_cell.angle_alpha   90.00
_cell.angle_beta   90.00
_cell.angle_gamma   90.00
#
_symmetry.space_group_name_H-M   'P 1'
#
loop_
_entity.id
_entity.type
_entity.pdbx_description
1 polymer ?
#
loop_
_entity_poly.entity_id
_entity_poly.type
_entity_poly.pdbx_seq_one_letter_code
_entity_poly.pdbx_strand_id
1 'polypeptide(L)'
;PERGPPAAEPPSSDAAAILALIARQTPHGRLREMGITAVDCRTAGADVGQLLRLGFPFSELCRVYTIQELKRAGNGVRDLATYFRDEELKAAGFSAYEMRLAGRSIQQLQRLGYNDNHIRTAGFSMGELIAAGLAKQTRDVIRGQ
;
A
#
# COMPACT_ATOMS: atom_id res chain seq x y z
N PRO A 1 17.90 -22.23 27.13
CA PRO A 1 17.02 -21.08 26.85
C PRO A 1 17.77 -19.76 27.05
N GLU A 2 18.57 -19.34 26.09
CA GLU A 2 19.19 -17.99 26.09
C GLU A 2 19.85 -17.73 24.73
N ARG A 3 19.24 -16.84 23.94
CA ARG A 3 19.88 -16.04 22.89
C ARG A 3 19.07 -14.76 22.77
N GLY A 4 19.54 -13.68 23.38
CA GLY A 4 19.06 -12.35 23.02
C GLY A 4 19.68 -11.87 21.70
N PRO A 5 19.12 -10.83 21.08
CA PRO A 5 19.90 -9.76 20.49
C PRO A 5 20.01 -8.57 21.48
N PRO A 6 21.04 -7.73 21.30
CA PRO A 6 21.47 -6.72 22.27
C PRO A 6 20.68 -5.40 22.17
N ALA A 7 20.60 -4.72 23.31
CA ALA A 7 20.58 -3.26 23.51
C ALA A 7 19.68 -2.40 22.59
N ALA A 8 18.57 -1.92 23.15
CA ALA A 8 18.01 -0.61 22.78
C ALA A 8 17.08 -0.08 23.88
N GLU A 9 17.63 0.36 25.01
CA GLU A 9 17.04 1.49 25.75
C GLU A 9 18.17 2.48 26.00
N PRO A 10 17.98 3.76 25.60
CA PRO A 10 17.51 4.71 26.60
C PRO A 10 16.18 5.40 26.20
N PRO A 11 15.35 5.80 27.19
CA PRO A 11 14.16 6.61 26.97
C PRO A 11 14.56 8.07 26.68
N SER A 12 14.31 8.56 25.47
CA SER A 12 14.32 10.01 25.18
C SER A 12 13.24 10.44 24.18
N SER A 13 12.26 9.57 23.90
CA SER A 13 11.17 9.80 22.96
C SER A 13 9.98 8.98 23.45
N ASP A 14 9.33 9.40 24.55
CA ASP A 14 8.18 8.67 25.09
C ASP A 14 7.17 8.47 23.96
N ALA A 15 6.85 7.22 23.62
CA ALA A 15 5.80 6.92 22.65
C ALA A 15 4.51 7.69 22.97
N ALA A 16 4.22 7.85 24.27
CA ALA A 16 3.15 8.69 24.78
C ALA A 16 3.31 10.19 24.44
N ALA A 17 4.52 10.75 24.54
CA ALA A 17 4.78 12.14 24.16
C ALA A 17 4.69 12.34 22.64
N ILE A 18 5.21 11.41 21.84
CA ILE A 18 5.09 11.44 20.37
C ILE A 18 3.61 11.39 19.98
N LEU A 19 2.84 10.45 20.53
CA LEU A 19 1.40 10.35 20.30
C LEU A 19 0.66 11.61 20.77
N ALA A 20 1.06 12.21 21.89
CA ALA A 20 0.49 13.48 22.34
C ALA A 20 0.78 14.63 21.36
N LEU A 21 1.99 14.69 20.77
CA LEU A 21 2.33 15.69 19.76
C LEU A 21 1.54 15.47 18.46
N ILE A 22 1.37 14.22 18.05
CA ILE A 22 0.54 13.83 16.90
C ILE A 22 -0.92 14.21 17.14
N ALA A 23 -1.45 13.94 18.34
CA ALA A 23 -2.80 14.30 18.75
C ALA A 23 -3.01 15.82 18.77
N ARG A 24 -1.96 16.59 19.09
CA ARG A 24 -1.93 18.06 19.00
C ARG A 24 -1.80 18.60 17.57
N GLN A 25 -1.78 17.73 16.57
CA GLN A 25 -1.56 18.07 15.16
C GLN A 25 -0.26 18.82 14.89
N THR A 26 0.81 18.43 15.59
CA THR A 26 2.13 19.06 15.43
C THR A 26 2.69 18.77 14.03
N PRO A 27 2.97 19.79 13.20
CA PRO A 27 3.43 19.54 11.83
C PRO A 27 4.81 18.87 11.81
N HIS A 28 5.06 18.09 10.76
CA HIS A 28 6.33 17.39 10.50
C HIS A 28 7.57 18.24 10.80
N GLY A 29 7.59 19.52 10.40
CA GLY A 29 8.74 20.40 10.60
C GLY A 29 9.14 20.52 12.07
N ARG A 30 8.16 20.70 12.97
CA ARG A 30 8.41 20.84 14.41
C ARG A 30 8.78 19.52 15.06
N LEU A 31 8.20 18.41 14.61
CA LEU A 31 8.60 17.07 15.05
C LEU A 31 10.06 16.79 14.68
N ARG A 32 10.46 17.15 13.46
CA ARG A 32 11.84 17.02 12.98
C ARG A 32 12.82 17.89 13.78
N GLU A 33 12.41 19.10 14.17
CA GLU A 33 13.22 19.96 15.06
C GLU A 33 13.44 19.34 16.46
N MET A 34 12.49 18.54 16.92
CA MET A 34 12.61 17.78 18.18
C MET A 34 13.39 16.45 18.01
N GLY A 35 13.86 16.15 16.79
CA GLY A 35 14.54 14.89 16.47
C GLY A 35 13.59 13.70 16.26
N ILE A 36 12.28 13.93 16.26
CA ILE A 36 11.28 12.88 16.04
C ILE A 36 11.16 12.62 14.55
N THR A 37 11.46 11.39 14.13
CA THR A 37 11.34 10.96 12.74
C THR A 37 10.06 10.15 12.51
N ALA A 38 9.74 9.87 11.24
CA ALA A 38 8.61 8.98 10.92
C ALA A 38 8.78 7.58 11.55
N VAL A 39 10.03 7.13 11.78
CA VAL A 39 10.34 5.86 12.46
C VAL A 39 9.92 5.92 13.92
N ASP A 40 10.27 6.99 14.64
CA ASP A 40 9.84 7.21 16.03
C ASP A 40 8.32 7.22 16.14
N CYS A 41 7.64 7.92 15.22
CA CYS A 41 6.19 7.92 15.15
C CYS A 41 5.63 6.50 14.94
N ARG A 42 6.23 5.70 14.03
CA ARG A 42 5.79 4.32 13.80
C ARG A 42 5.99 3.45 15.03
N THR A 43 7.15 3.55 15.68
CA THR A 43 7.46 2.82 16.92
C THR A 43 6.51 3.22 18.05
N ALA A 44 6.07 4.48 18.08
CA ALA A 44 5.06 4.97 19.01
C ALA A 44 3.63 4.48 18.71
N GLY A 45 3.40 3.82 17.57
CA GLY A 45 2.09 3.35 17.15
C GLY A 45 1.26 4.38 16.37
N ALA A 46 1.90 5.41 15.80
CA ALA A 46 1.24 6.33 14.89
C ALA A 46 0.82 5.60 13.61
N ASP A 47 -0.36 5.94 13.11
CA ASP A 47 -0.81 5.45 11.82
C ASP A 47 -0.40 6.41 10.70
N VAL A 48 -0.22 5.88 9.48
CA VAL A 48 0.16 6.69 8.30
C VAL A 48 -0.86 7.81 8.08
N GLY A 49 -2.14 7.54 8.32
CA GLY A 49 -3.20 8.55 8.19
C GLY A 49 -3.01 9.75 9.13
N GLN A 50 -2.45 9.54 10.33
CA GLN A 50 -2.09 10.65 11.21
C GLN A 50 -0.90 11.41 10.65
N LEU A 51 0.17 10.71 10.23
CA LEU A 51 1.36 11.37 9.69
C LEU A 51 1.08 12.19 8.43
N LEU A 52 0.20 11.71 7.56
CA LEU A 52 -0.29 12.48 6.40
C LEU A 52 -0.99 13.76 6.83
N ARG A 53 -1.84 13.72 7.87
CA ARG A 53 -2.48 14.92 8.42
C ARG A 53 -1.49 15.91 9.04
N LEU A 54 -0.34 15.42 9.54
CA LEU A 54 0.74 16.27 10.04
C LEU A 54 1.62 16.84 8.92
N GLY A 55 1.39 16.45 7.67
CA GLY A 55 2.15 16.91 6.52
C GLY A 55 3.47 16.17 6.31
N PHE A 56 3.61 14.92 6.80
CA PHE A 56 4.78 14.13 6.44
C PHE A 56 4.79 13.82 4.93
N PRO A 57 5.94 13.96 4.27
CA PRO A 57 6.05 13.65 2.85
C PRO A 57 5.92 12.13 2.63
N PHE A 58 5.23 11.75 1.57
CA PHE A 58 5.03 10.34 1.20
C PHE A 58 6.35 9.58 1.03
N SER A 59 7.40 10.27 0.57
CA SER A 59 8.76 9.73 0.44
C SER A 59 9.34 9.19 1.76
N GLU A 60 8.99 9.77 2.90
CA GLU A 60 9.37 9.22 4.21
C GLU A 60 8.46 8.06 4.61
N LEU A 61 7.14 8.24 4.44
CA LEU A 61 6.16 7.23 4.81
C LEU A 61 6.40 5.91 4.07
N CYS A 62 6.73 5.97 2.78
CA CYS A 62 7.09 4.82 1.93
C CYS A 62 8.33 4.05 2.40
N ARG A 63 9.27 4.71 3.12
CA ARG A 63 10.48 4.05 3.64
C ARG A 63 10.24 3.40 4.99
N VAL A 64 9.30 3.94 5.75
CA VAL A 64 9.04 3.52 7.13
C VAL A 64 7.87 2.56 7.20
N TYR A 65 6.86 2.67 6.35
CA TYR A 65 5.65 1.85 6.36
C TYR A 65 5.54 0.94 5.14
N THR A 66 4.87 -0.18 5.34
CA THR A 66 4.57 -1.13 4.26
C THR A 66 3.38 -0.65 3.42
N ILE A 67 3.28 -1.14 2.19
CA ILE A 67 2.17 -0.82 1.28
C ILE A 67 0.81 -1.21 1.89
N GLN A 68 0.76 -2.27 2.69
CA GLN A 68 -0.46 -2.68 3.41
C GLN A 68 -0.91 -1.64 4.44
N GLU A 69 0.05 -1.06 5.19
CA GLU A 69 -0.23 0.02 6.13
C GLU A 69 -0.67 1.29 5.40
N LEU A 70 0.04 1.65 4.32
CA LEU A 70 -0.35 2.80 3.50
C LEU A 70 -1.77 2.62 2.91
N LYS A 71 -2.11 1.40 2.46
CA LYS A 71 -3.46 1.04 2.00
C LYS A 71 -4.51 1.19 3.12
N ARG A 72 -4.22 0.69 4.33
CA ARG A 72 -5.13 0.82 5.48
C ARG A 72 -5.38 2.26 5.88
N ALA A 73 -4.37 3.12 5.71
CA ALA A 73 -4.50 4.55 5.95
C ALA A 73 -5.33 5.30 4.91
N GLY A 74 -5.87 4.59 3.91
CA GLY A 74 -6.70 5.17 2.86
C GLY A 74 -5.92 5.76 1.70
N ASN A 75 -4.62 5.44 1.57
CA ASN A 75 -3.89 5.83 0.38
C ASN A 75 -4.39 5.02 -0.81
N GLY A 76 -4.83 5.76 -1.84
CA GLY A 76 -5.26 5.16 -3.08
C GLY A 76 -4.12 4.36 -3.71
N VAL A 77 -4.47 3.20 -4.26
CA VAL A 77 -3.57 2.40 -5.11
C VAL A 77 -2.93 3.22 -6.24
N ARG A 78 -3.57 4.31 -6.68
CA ARG A 78 -3.06 5.21 -7.71
C ARG A 78 -1.82 5.97 -7.23
N ASP A 79 -1.87 6.54 -6.03
CA ASP A 79 -0.71 7.17 -5.38
C ASP A 79 0.38 6.15 -5.09
N LEU A 80 0.01 4.98 -4.58
CA LEU A 80 0.98 3.91 -4.32
C LEU A 80 1.66 3.42 -5.60
N ALA A 81 0.93 3.33 -6.71
CA ALA A 81 1.48 2.93 -8.01
C ALA A 81 2.42 3.95 -8.66
N THR A 82 2.51 5.17 -8.11
CA THR A 82 3.53 6.17 -8.50
C THR A 82 4.86 5.95 -7.80
N TYR A 83 4.88 5.34 -6.61
CA TYR A 83 6.09 5.11 -5.81
C TYR A 83 6.55 3.64 -5.83
N PHE A 84 5.61 2.70 -5.94
CA PHE A 84 5.85 1.26 -5.90
C PHE A 84 5.58 0.60 -7.24
N ARG A 85 6.27 -0.52 -7.48
CA ARG A 85 6.03 -1.36 -8.66
C ARG A 85 4.77 -2.18 -8.51
N ASP A 86 4.19 -2.54 -9.64
CA ASP A 86 3.01 -3.40 -9.72
C ASP A 86 3.13 -4.71 -8.93
N GLU A 87 4.30 -5.32 -8.96
CA GLU A 87 4.62 -6.58 -8.28
C GLU A 87 4.55 -6.42 -6.76
N GLU A 88 5.04 -5.29 -6.25
CA GLU A 88 5.00 -4.94 -4.83
C GLU A 88 3.55 -4.68 -4.37
N LEU A 89 2.76 -3.97 -5.20
CA LEU A 89 1.32 -3.79 -4.94
C LEU A 89 0.59 -5.14 -4.92
N LYS A 90 0.90 -6.05 -5.86
CA LYS A 90 0.32 -7.39 -5.82
C LYS A 90 0.75 -8.14 -4.56
N ALA A 91 2.02 -8.08 -4.18
CA ALA A 91 2.54 -8.71 -2.96
C ALA A 91 1.86 -8.15 -1.69
N ALA A 92 1.50 -6.86 -1.70
CA ALA A 92 0.73 -6.22 -0.64
C ALA A 92 -0.76 -6.66 -0.58
N GLY A 93 -1.22 -7.46 -1.55
CA GLY A 93 -2.59 -7.99 -1.57
C GLY A 93 -3.61 -7.04 -2.17
N PHE A 94 -3.20 -6.20 -3.13
CA PHE A 94 -4.15 -5.44 -3.92
C PHE A 94 -4.96 -6.37 -4.82
N SER A 95 -6.25 -6.09 -4.99
CA SER A 95 -7.08 -6.82 -5.92
C SER A 95 -6.95 -6.26 -7.34
N ALA A 96 -7.27 -7.06 -8.35
CA ALA A 96 -7.29 -6.59 -9.74
C ALA A 96 -8.21 -5.36 -9.95
N TYR A 97 -9.29 -5.24 -9.16
CA TYR A 97 -10.13 -4.05 -9.12
C TYR A 97 -9.35 -2.79 -8.70
N GLU A 98 -8.56 -2.89 -7.64
CA GLU A 98 -7.76 -1.76 -7.16
C GLU A 98 -6.65 -1.43 -8.15
N MET A 99 -5.96 -2.44 -8.67
CA MET A 99 -4.94 -2.23 -9.71
C MET A 99 -5.53 -1.56 -10.96
N ARG A 100 -6.79 -1.87 -11.32
CA ARG A 100 -7.52 -1.13 -12.36
C ARG A 100 -7.75 0.32 -11.99
N LEU A 101 -8.15 0.62 -10.75
CA LEU A 101 -8.27 2.01 -10.26
C LEU A 101 -6.91 2.76 -10.30
N ALA A 102 -5.81 2.01 -10.22
CA ALA A 102 -4.46 2.54 -10.43
C ALA A 102 -4.15 2.88 -11.90
N GLY A 103 -5.07 2.61 -12.83
CA GLY A 103 -4.90 2.78 -14.26
C GLY A 103 -4.23 1.60 -14.96
N ARG A 104 -4.20 0.40 -14.34
CA ARG A 104 -3.56 -0.77 -14.94
C ARG A 104 -4.51 -1.49 -15.89
N SER A 105 -3.98 -1.78 -17.07
CA SER A 105 -4.64 -2.58 -18.09
C SER A 105 -4.64 -4.07 -17.73
N ILE A 106 -5.56 -4.80 -18.33
CA ILE A 106 -5.68 -6.25 -18.17
C ILE A 106 -4.38 -6.99 -18.49
N GLN A 107 -3.66 -6.57 -19.52
CA GLN A 107 -2.37 -7.16 -19.89
C GLN A 107 -1.33 -7.04 -18.76
N GLN A 108 -1.27 -5.89 -18.06
CA GLN A 108 -0.44 -5.73 -16.86
C GLN A 108 -0.91 -6.67 -15.74
N LEU A 109 -2.22 -6.78 -15.52
CA LEU A 109 -2.76 -7.70 -14.50
C LEU A 109 -2.39 -9.15 -14.78
N GLN A 110 -2.50 -9.60 -16.04
CA GLN A 110 -2.07 -10.93 -16.45
C GLN A 110 -0.57 -11.14 -16.26
N ARG A 111 0.26 -10.14 -16.60
CA ARG A 111 1.72 -10.16 -16.37
C ARG A 111 2.08 -10.32 -14.89
N LEU A 112 1.29 -9.69 -14.02
CA LEU A 112 1.43 -9.83 -12.58
C LEU A 112 0.96 -11.19 -12.08
N GLY A 113 0.27 -11.99 -12.90
CA GLY A 113 -0.29 -13.28 -12.55
C GLY A 113 -1.66 -13.18 -11.89
N TYR A 114 -2.46 -12.16 -12.20
CA TYR A 114 -3.88 -12.17 -11.85
C TYR A 114 -4.63 -13.09 -12.80
N ASN A 115 -5.36 -14.05 -12.24
CA ASN A 115 -6.15 -15.00 -13.01
C ASN A 115 -7.38 -14.34 -13.65
N ASP A 116 -7.96 -14.95 -14.69
CA ASP A 116 -9.13 -14.45 -15.42
C ASP A 116 -10.28 -14.07 -14.48
N ASN A 117 -10.49 -14.86 -13.43
CA ASN A 117 -11.53 -14.62 -12.44
C ASN A 117 -11.32 -13.30 -11.69
N HIS A 118 -10.07 -12.97 -11.29
CA HIS A 118 -9.75 -11.71 -10.65
C HIS A 118 -9.99 -10.52 -11.57
N ILE A 119 -9.67 -10.68 -12.86
CA ILE A 119 -9.87 -9.61 -13.84
C ILE A 119 -11.37 -9.42 -14.14
N ARG A 120 -12.15 -10.51 -14.19
CA ARG A 120 -13.60 -10.41 -14.29
C ARG A 120 -14.22 -9.73 -13.07
N THR A 121 -13.75 -10.06 -11.86
CA THR A 121 -14.22 -9.38 -10.63
C THR A 121 -13.72 -7.94 -10.50
N ALA A 122 -12.68 -7.54 -11.25
CA ALA A 122 -12.25 -6.14 -11.37
C ALA A 122 -13.22 -5.25 -12.19
N GLY A 123 -14.29 -5.84 -12.74
CA GLY A 123 -15.37 -5.11 -13.40
C GLY A 123 -15.01 -4.56 -14.77
N PHE A 124 -13.95 -5.07 -15.40
CA PHE A 124 -13.56 -4.65 -16.76
C PHE A 124 -14.70 -4.92 -17.74
N SER A 125 -14.83 -4.03 -18.73
CA SER A 125 -15.83 -4.20 -19.78
C SER A 125 -15.50 -5.41 -20.66
N MET A 126 -16.54 -6.00 -21.25
CA MET A 126 -16.41 -7.16 -22.14
C MET A 126 -15.42 -6.88 -23.29
N GLY A 127 -15.45 -5.66 -23.86
CA GLY A 127 -14.49 -5.24 -24.89
C GLY A 127 -13.03 -5.27 -24.43
N GLU A 128 -12.75 -4.88 -23.19
CA GLU A 128 -11.40 -4.93 -22.61
C GLU A 128 -10.96 -6.38 -22.39
N LEU A 129 -11.86 -7.24 -21.87
CA LEU A 129 -11.59 -8.66 -21.69
C LEU A 129 -11.31 -9.37 -23.03
N ILE A 130 -12.03 -8.99 -24.09
CA ILE A 130 -11.79 -9.47 -25.46
C ILE A 130 -10.45 -8.98 -25.99
N ALA A 131 -10.14 -7.69 -25.83
CA ALA A 131 -8.88 -7.08 -26.25
C ALA A 131 -7.67 -7.76 -25.56
N ALA A 132 -7.84 -8.19 -24.32
CA ALA A 132 -6.83 -8.92 -23.57
C ALA A 132 -6.82 -10.44 -23.81
N GLY A 133 -7.66 -10.96 -24.71
CA GLY A 133 -7.71 -12.37 -25.07
C GLY A 133 -8.44 -13.30 -24.08
N LEU A 134 -8.94 -12.78 -22.94
CA LEU A 134 -9.65 -13.55 -21.90
C LEU A 134 -11.01 -14.07 -22.37
N ALA A 135 -11.64 -13.37 -23.32
CA ALA A 135 -12.95 -13.76 -23.84
C ALA A 135 -12.89 -14.86 -24.92
N LYS A 136 -11.72 -15.16 -25.49
CA LYS A 136 -11.60 -16.20 -26.53
C LYS A 136 -11.86 -17.61 -25.98
N GLN A 137 -11.64 -17.85 -24.68
CA GLN A 137 -11.80 -19.19 -24.09
C GLN A 137 -13.25 -19.57 -23.75
N THR A 138 -14.21 -18.62 -23.77
CA THR A 138 -15.63 -18.96 -23.59
C THR A 138 -16.28 -19.49 -24.87
N ARG A 139 -15.52 -19.62 -25.97
CA ARG A 139 -16.02 -20.16 -27.26
C ARG A 139 -15.80 -21.66 -27.47
N ASP A 140 -15.32 -22.40 -26.47
CA ASP A 140 -15.01 -23.83 -26.60
C ASP A 140 -15.93 -24.79 -25.81
N VAL A 141 -16.89 -24.29 -25.02
CA VAL A 141 -17.83 -25.18 -24.30
C VAL A 141 -19.11 -25.54 -25.10
N ILE A 142 -19.24 -25.05 -26.33
CA ILE A 142 -20.40 -25.30 -27.22
C ILE A 142 -20.01 -25.92 -28.57
N ARG A 143 -18.82 -26.53 -28.67
CA ARG A 143 -18.47 -27.39 -29.81
C ARG A 143 -18.36 -28.87 -29.42
N GLY A 144 -19.28 -29.30 -28.56
CA GLY A 144 -19.76 -30.68 -28.58
C GLY A 144 -20.93 -30.76 -29.56
N GLN A 145 -20.66 -31.18 -30.80
CA GLN A 145 -21.60 -31.77 -31.74
C GLN A 145 -20.88 -32.87 -32.49
#